data_AF-A0A658R1Q0-F1
#
_entry.id   AF-A0A658R1Q0-F1
#
_cell.length_a   1.000
_cell.length_b   1.000
_cell.length_c   1.000
_cell.angle_alpha   90.00
_cell.angle_beta   90.00
_cell.angle_gamma   90.00
#
_symmetry.space_group_name_H-M   'P 1'
#
loop_
_entity.id
_entity.type
_entity.pdbx_description
1 polymer ?
#
loop_
_entity_poly.entity_id
_entity_poly.type
_entity_poly.pdbx_seq_one_letter_code
_entity_poly.pdbx_strand_id
1 'polypeptide(L)'
;MPRSTFAPAAAQRQLVLKLAACGTSASEICALITGPRGRPVTEQTLRQHFAQEMQEGAVRANSNVAQSLYNKATGGDTIAAIFWLKCRAHWKETA
;
A
#
# COMPACT_ATOMS: atom_id res chain seq x y z
N MET A 1 19.66 -30.95 -0.64
CA MET A 1 18.20 -31.03 -0.40
C MET A 1 17.51 -30.03 -1.34
N PRO A 2 16.38 -30.37 -1.99
CA PRO A 2 15.65 -29.42 -2.80
C PRO A 2 15.17 -28.28 -1.89
N ARG A 3 15.56 -27.05 -2.20
CA ARG A 3 15.12 -25.87 -1.47
C ARG A 3 13.62 -25.73 -1.76
N SER A 4 12.75 -26.02 -0.77
CA SER A 4 11.30 -25.92 -0.96
C SER A 4 10.94 -24.54 -1.47
N THR A 5 10.50 -24.45 -2.72
CA THR A 5 10.10 -23.19 -3.35
C THR A 5 8.88 -22.67 -2.58
N PHE A 6 9.02 -21.51 -1.94
CA PHE A 6 7.90 -20.88 -1.26
C PHE A 6 6.92 -20.37 -2.32
N ALA A 7 5.75 -21.01 -2.41
CA ALA A 7 4.66 -20.61 -3.27
C ALA A 7 3.64 -19.81 -2.43
N PRO A 8 3.57 -18.48 -2.57
CA PRO A 8 2.65 -17.67 -1.78
C PRO A 8 1.20 -17.98 -2.18
N ALA A 9 0.37 -18.32 -1.19
CA ALA A 9 -1.06 -18.56 -1.42
C ALA A 9 -1.76 -17.25 -1.83
N ALA A 10 -2.80 -17.34 -2.67
CA ALA A 10 -3.57 -16.17 -3.11
C ALA A 10 -4.14 -15.35 -1.93
N ALA A 11 -4.56 -16.02 -0.85
CA ALA A 11 -5.02 -15.38 0.37
C ALA A 11 -3.92 -14.56 1.07
N GLN A 12 -2.68 -15.07 1.09
CA GLN A 12 -1.53 -14.35 1.67
C GLN A 12 -1.20 -13.10 0.85
N ARG A 13 -1.27 -13.18 -0.49
CA ARG A 13 -1.07 -12.02 -1.37
C ARG A 13 -2.09 -10.93 -1.12
N GLN A 14 -3.38 -11.29 -1.02
CA GLN A 14 -4.42 -10.31 -0.69
C GLN A 14 -4.23 -9.68 0.70
N LEU A 15 -3.78 -10.47 1.68
CA LEU A 15 -3.48 -9.97 3.01
C LEU A 15 -2.31 -8.98 2.98
N VAL A 16 -1.22 -9.28 2.25
CA VAL A 16 -0.09 -8.35 2.07
C VAL A 16 -0.55 -7.05 1.42
N LEU A 17 -1.33 -7.14 0.35
CA LEU A 17 -1.83 -5.97 -0.37
C LEU A 17 -2.66 -5.07 0.55
N LYS A 18 -3.53 -5.64 1.38
CA LYS A 18 -4.34 -4.89 2.35
C LYS A 18 -3.47 -4.22 3.42
N LEU A 19 -2.50 -4.94 3.98
CA LEU A 19 -1.62 -4.39 5.02
C LEU A 19 -0.72 -3.29 4.45
N ALA A 20 -0.17 -3.49 3.25
CA ALA A 20 0.60 -2.47 2.56
C ALA A 20 -0.25 -1.23 2.24
N ALA A 21 -1.51 -1.42 1.85
CA ALA A 21 -2.46 -0.32 1.66
C ALA A 21 -2.75 0.46 2.96
N CYS A 22 -2.70 -0.21 4.11
CA CYS A 22 -2.84 0.43 5.42
C CYS A 22 -1.53 1.07 5.95
N GLY A 23 -0.43 1.00 5.20
CA GLY A 23 0.87 1.54 5.61
C GLY A 23 1.61 0.70 6.67
N THR A 24 1.23 -0.57 6.83
CA THR A 24 1.92 -1.49 7.76
C THR A 24 3.36 -1.73 7.30
N SER A 25 4.30 -1.78 8.24
CA SER A 25 5.72 -1.98 7.93
C SER A 25 6.01 -3.40 7.42
N ALA A 26 7.06 -3.56 6.61
CA ALA A 26 7.45 -4.87 6.07
C ALA A 26 7.76 -5.90 7.17
N SER A 27 8.32 -5.47 8.30
CA SER A 27 8.63 -6.32 9.46
C SER A 27 7.37 -6.85 10.16
N GLU A 28 6.36 -6.00 10.34
CA GLU A 28 5.06 -6.39 10.89
C GLU A 28 4.30 -7.32 9.93
N ILE A 29 4.33 -7.03 8.63
CA ILE A 29 3.74 -7.90 7.60
C ILE A 29 4.41 -9.28 7.63
N CYS A 30 5.73 -9.35 7.80
CA CYS A 30 6.45 -10.61 7.93
C CYS A 30 5.97 -11.46 9.12
N ALA A 31 5.66 -10.82 10.26
CA ALA A 31 5.14 -11.51 11.44
C ALA A 31 3.77 -12.17 11.20
N LEU A 32 2.96 -11.62 10.29
CA LEU A 32 1.62 -12.10 9.98
C LEU A 32 1.58 -13.15 8.88
N ILE A 33 2.64 -13.31 8.09
CA ILE A 33 2.69 -14.27 7.00
C ILE A 33 3.48 -15.51 7.41
N THR A 34 2.77 -16.63 7.50
CA THR A 34 3.38 -17.92 7.80
C THR A 34 3.97 -18.57 6.55
N GLY A 35 5.26 -18.89 6.63
CA GLY A 35 5.98 -19.69 5.64
C GLY A 35 5.72 -21.20 5.75
N PRO A 36 6.38 -22.01 4.91
CA PRO A 36 6.06 -23.43 4.72
C PRO A 36 6.47 -24.31 5.91
N ARG A 37 7.22 -23.77 6.89
CA ARG A 37 7.63 -24.46 8.12
C ARG A 37 6.89 -23.97 9.36
N GLY A 38 5.75 -23.30 9.19
CA GLY A 38 4.99 -22.73 10.31
C GLY A 38 5.68 -21.54 10.99
N ARG A 39 6.68 -20.92 10.33
CA ARG A 39 7.42 -19.76 10.85
C ARG A 39 7.11 -18.49 10.04
N PRO A 40 7.20 -17.30 10.65
CA PRO A 40 7.15 -16.04 9.91
C PRO A 40 8.13 -16.01 8.73
N VAL A 41 7.72 -15.39 7.63
CA VAL A 41 8.61 -15.16 6.49
C VAL A 41 9.66 -14.10 6.83
N THR A 42 10.82 -14.16 6.17
CA THR A 42 11.83 -13.11 6.29
C THR A 42 11.53 -11.96 5.33
N GLU A 43 12.04 -10.76 5.62
CA GLU A 43 11.88 -9.61 4.72
C GLU A 43 12.39 -9.88 3.31
N GLN A 44 13.48 -10.65 3.17
CA GLN A 44 14.00 -11.03 1.87
C GLN A 44 12.97 -11.84 1.08
N THR A 45 12.29 -12.78 1.73
CA THR A 45 11.23 -13.59 1.12
C THR A 45 10.02 -12.74 0.77
N LEU A 46 9.66 -11.79 1.66
CA LEU A 46 8.57 -10.85 1.43
C LEU A 46 8.82 -10.00 0.17
N ARG A 47 10.01 -9.41 0.04
CA ARG A 47 10.38 -8.59 -1.13
C ARG A 47 10.47 -9.42 -2.41
N GLN A 48 10.92 -10.67 -2.36
CA GLN A 48 11.02 -11.51 -3.56
C GLN A 48 9.66 -11.94 -4.11
N HIS A 49 8.71 -12.27 -3.21
CA HIS A 49 7.44 -12.88 -3.62
C HIS A 49 6.23 -11.93 -3.58
N PHE A 50 6.33 -10.82 -2.85
CA PHE A 50 5.22 -9.89 -2.63
C PHE A 50 5.56 -8.42 -2.90
N ALA A 51 6.65 -8.13 -3.63
CA ALA A 51 7.02 -6.76 -3.98
C ALA A 51 5.92 -6.05 -4.78
N GLN A 52 5.25 -6.77 -5.68
CA GLN A 52 4.17 -6.22 -6.50
C GLN A 52 2.99 -5.80 -5.60
N GLU A 53 2.56 -6.67 -4.70
CA GLU A 53 1.44 -6.43 -3.78
C GLU A 53 1.74 -5.29 -2.82
N MET A 54 2.99 -5.14 -2.37
CA MET A 54 3.40 -4.02 -1.54
C MET A 54 3.31 -2.67 -2.28
N GLN A 55 3.82 -2.62 -3.51
CA GLN A 55 3.75 -1.42 -4.34
C GLN A 55 2.31 -1.10 -4.73
N GLU A 56 1.57 -2.11 -5.19
CA GLU A 56 0.17 -1.97 -5.58
C GLU A 56 -0.70 -1.53 -4.40
N GLY A 57 -0.48 -2.09 -3.21
CA GLY A 57 -1.20 -1.69 -2.00
C GLY A 57 -1.06 -0.20 -1.70
N ALA A 58 0.17 0.32 -1.71
CA ALA A 58 0.44 1.74 -1.47
C ALA A 58 -0.19 2.65 -2.56
N VAL A 59 -0.03 2.28 -3.83
CA VAL A 59 -0.61 3.04 -4.95
C VAL A 59 -2.13 3.04 -4.88
N ARG A 60 -2.74 1.90 -4.56
CA ARG A 60 -4.20 1.77 -4.47
C ARG A 60 -4.77 2.56 -3.30
N ALA A 61 -4.09 2.54 -2.15
CA ALA A 61 -4.48 3.36 -0.99
C ALA A 61 -4.45 4.85 -1.34
N ASN A 62 -3.33 5.32 -1.89
CA ASN A 62 -3.17 6.71 -2.29
C ASN A 62 -4.21 7.12 -3.35
N SER A 63 -4.49 6.26 -4.32
CA SER A 63 -5.50 6.51 -5.35
C SER A 63 -6.91 6.62 -4.77
N ASN A 64 -7.29 5.75 -3.84
CA ASN A 64 -8.59 5.78 -3.19
C ASN A 64 -8.77 7.05 -2.35
N VAL A 65 -7.75 7.45 -1.59
CA VAL A 65 -7.77 8.68 -0.81
C VAL A 65 -7.85 9.90 -1.74
N ALA A 66 -7.07 9.92 -2.82
CA ALA A 66 -7.11 10.99 -3.80
C ALA A 66 -8.48 11.12 -4.48
N GLN A 67 -9.13 10.00 -4.83
CA GLN A 67 -10.48 10.00 -5.40
C GLN A 67 -11.52 10.55 -4.42
N SER A 68 -11.43 10.16 -3.14
CA SER A 68 -12.31 10.68 -2.08
C SER A 68 -12.14 12.19 -1.93
N LEU A 69 -10.91 12.67 -1.90
CA LEU A 69 -10.60 14.09 -1.79
C LEU A 69 -11.05 14.88 -3.01
N TYR A 70 -10.89 14.32 -4.22
CA TYR A 70 -11.41 14.90 -5.46
C TYR A 70 -12.93 15.08 -5.38
N ASN A 71 -13.67 14.03 -5.02
CA ASN A 71 -15.13 14.09 -4.91
C ASN A 71 -15.57 15.16 -3.88
N LYS A 72 -14.88 15.25 -2.74
CA LYS A 72 -15.14 16.30 -1.73
C LYS A 72 -14.86 17.70 -2.26
N ALA A 73 -13.71 17.90 -2.93
CA ALA A 73 -13.35 19.18 -3.52
C ALA A 73 -14.37 19.64 -4.56
N THR A 74 -14.83 18.73 -5.44
CA THR A 74 -15.88 19.03 -6.42
C THR A 74 -17.27 19.22 -5.81
N GLY A 75 -17.50 18.66 -4.61
CA GLY A 75 -18.75 18.76 -3.86
C GLY A 75 -18.88 20.01 -3.00
N GLY A 76 -17.88 20.90 -3.00
CA GLY A 76 -17.92 22.17 -2.26
C GLY A 76 -17.14 22.19 -0.94
N ASP A 77 -16.35 21.16 -0.63
CA ASP A 77 -15.41 21.21 0.49
C ASP A 77 -14.22 22.13 0.14
N THR A 78 -14.24 23.35 0.70
CA THR A 78 -13.23 24.38 0.45
C THR A 78 -11.82 23.94 0.85
N ILE A 79 -11.66 23.16 1.93
CA ILE A 79 -10.34 22.71 2.40
C ILE A 79 -9.75 21.72 1.39
N ALA A 80 -10.56 20.76 0.94
CA ALA A 80 -10.15 19.81 -0.10
C ALA A 80 -9.81 20.52 -1.42
N ALA A 81 -10.59 21.53 -1.82
CA ALA A 81 -10.33 22.33 -3.02
C ALA A 81 -9.03 23.14 -2.92
N ILE A 82 -8.80 23.86 -1.82
CA ILE A 82 -7.55 24.61 -1.59
C ILE A 82 -6.35 23.67 -1.60
N PHE A 83 -6.44 22.53 -0.91
CA PHE A 83 -5.37 21.54 -0.91
C PHE A 83 -5.06 21.05 -2.34
N TRP A 84 -6.08 20.72 -3.13
CA TRP A 84 -5.88 20.29 -4.52
C TRP A 84 -5.19 21.36 -5.36
N LEU A 85 -5.64 22.62 -5.26
CA LEU A 85 -5.09 23.73 -6.04
C LEU A 85 -3.63 24.00 -5.68
N LYS A 86 -3.28 23.96 -4.38
CA LYS A 86 -1.89 24.13 -3.93
C LYS A 86 -1.01 22.94 -4.30
N CYS A 87 -1.42 21.71 -4.00
CA CYS A 87 -0.57 20.52 -4.11
C CYS A 87 -0.52 19.92 -5.52
N ARG A 88 -1.57 20.08 -6.33
CA ARG A 88 -1.67 19.43 -7.64
C ARG A 88 -1.84 20.41 -8.81
N ALA A 89 -2.54 21.53 -8.61
CA ALA A 89 -2.62 22.59 -9.62
C ALA A 89 -1.43 23.58 -9.54
N HIS A 90 -0.53 23.39 -8.57
CA HIS A 90 0.69 24.21 -8.38
C HIS A 90 0.40 25.70 -8.13
N TRP A 91 -0.77 26.02 -7.58
CA TRP A 91 -1.07 27.39 -7.18
C TRP A 91 -0.16 27.80 -6.03
N LYS A 92 0.54 28.91 -6.21
CA LYS A 92 1.42 29.51 -5.22
C LYS A 92 0.89 30.88 -4.87
N GLU A 93 1.02 31.25 -3.61
CA GLU A 93 0.82 32.63 -3.21
C GLU A 93 2.00 33.44 -3.75
N THR A 94 1.72 34.36 -4.67
CA THR A 94 2.67 35.42 -5.02
C THR A 94 2.57 36.50 -3.96
N ALA A 95 3.69 36.73 -3.27
CA ALA A 95 3.84 37.75 -2.24
C ALA A 95 3.57 39.16 -2.79
#